data_AF-A0A7X2LZW3-F1
#
_entry.id   AF-A0A7X2LZW3-F1
#
_cell.length_a   1.000
_cell.length_b   1.000
_cell.length_c   1.000
_cell.angle_alpha   90.00
_cell.angle_beta   90.00
_cell.angle_gamma   90.00
#
_symmetry.space_group_name_H-M   'P 1'
#
loop_
_entity.id
_entity.type
_entity.pdbx_description
1 polymer ?
#
loop_
_entity_poly.entity_id
_entity_poly.type
_entity_poly.pdbx_seq_one_letter_code
_entity_poly.pdbx_strand_id
1 'polypeptide(L)'
;MKRPIIALGVASSLLFGSFIPTVTQASSVSYENSLINISKQYIGVPYKWGGTTPSGFDCSGFIQYVFNKVGIQLPRTTGEMFSSSKMTSVSKKQVGDIVFFATTSKPTVSHAGIYIGNNQFIHASSSRGITISSLSESYWNSRYLGTKRHNAGGAVLAASSENLVQSSKELWSKYENRYSSVSNINGQDQNLLKEYNSIKSKITSSTPAEANEFLLRSARMIDSVKVGQELDSKLNSFRQQLINDQTMNPSTSALYDQFSDDIRKAESVVSRIYGPDNRKVFNDRFVTPAKIAKETVIYEVSIYRLLDRIEGFVNADNKQAAIEHFAMLERLEKRAASIKADGNALHSGQYQSLPKMNQQFETKKAELNTRINNM
;
A
#
# COMPACT_ATOMS: atom_id res chain seq x y z
N MET A 1 -19.51 85.81 -45.54
CA MET A 1 -19.24 85.66 -44.09
C MET A 1 -18.82 84.21 -43.83
N LYS A 2 -17.68 84.04 -43.15
CA LYS A 2 -17.13 82.83 -42.48
C LYS A 2 -16.68 81.61 -43.34
N ARG A 3 -15.36 81.36 -43.26
CA ARG A 3 -14.56 80.15 -43.60
C ARG A 3 -14.81 79.02 -42.54
N PRO A 4 -14.08 77.87 -42.47
CA PRO A 4 -13.18 77.13 -43.40
C PRO A 4 -13.32 75.56 -43.43
N ILE A 5 -12.71 74.92 -44.45
CA ILE A 5 -11.76 73.75 -44.53
C ILE A 5 -12.01 72.42 -43.71
N ILE A 6 -11.58 71.29 -44.32
CA ILE A 6 -11.05 69.99 -43.78
C ILE A 6 -12.08 68.83 -43.93
N ALA A 7 -11.82 67.58 -44.39
CA ALA A 7 -10.63 66.77 -44.69
C ALA A 7 -10.98 65.62 -45.66
N LEU A 8 -9.93 65.12 -46.34
CA LEU A 8 -9.82 63.80 -46.96
C LEU A 8 -10.22 62.67 -45.98
N GLY A 9 -11.15 61.80 -46.37
CA GLY A 9 -11.51 60.58 -45.64
C GLY A 9 -11.13 59.33 -46.43
N VAL A 10 -10.12 58.61 -45.93
CA VAL A 10 -9.60 57.34 -46.44
C VAL A 10 -10.69 56.26 -46.40
N ALA A 11 -10.87 55.53 -47.49
CA ALA A 11 -11.66 54.31 -47.54
C ALA A 11 -10.96 53.22 -46.69
N SER A 12 -11.41 53.03 -45.45
CA SER A 12 -11.06 51.88 -44.63
C SER A 12 -12.17 50.84 -44.72
N SER A 13 -11.91 49.81 -45.51
CA SER A 13 -12.69 48.58 -45.54
C SER A 13 -12.58 47.89 -44.17
N LEU A 14 -13.55 48.12 -43.30
CA LEU A 14 -13.71 47.32 -42.08
C LEU A 14 -14.21 45.93 -42.51
N LEU A 15 -13.26 45.05 -42.78
CA LEU A 15 -13.47 43.61 -42.70
C LEU A 15 -13.92 43.31 -41.27
N PHE A 16 -15.22 43.11 -41.07
CA PHE A 16 -15.73 42.37 -39.92
C PHE A 16 -15.21 40.94 -40.05
N GLY A 17 -13.97 40.73 -39.60
CA GLY A 17 -13.47 39.40 -39.29
C GLY A 17 -14.41 38.85 -38.24
N SER A 18 -15.29 37.93 -38.65
CA SER A 18 -16.01 37.07 -37.73
C SER A 18 -14.95 36.36 -36.91
N PHE A 19 -14.70 36.83 -35.70
CA PHE A 19 -14.05 36.04 -34.68
C PHE A 19 -15.01 34.87 -34.43
N ILE A 20 -14.84 33.79 -35.20
CA ILE A 20 -15.30 32.49 -34.77
C ILE A 20 -14.46 32.24 -33.52
N PRO A 21 -15.07 32.20 -32.32
CA PRO A 21 -14.33 31.69 -31.18
C PRO A 21 -13.98 30.27 -31.58
N THR A 22 -12.71 30.00 -31.81
CA THR A 22 -12.22 28.62 -31.85
C THR A 22 -12.69 28.05 -30.53
N VAL A 23 -13.68 27.15 -30.60
CA VAL A 23 -14.15 26.43 -29.42
C VAL A 23 -12.96 25.57 -29.03
N THR A 24 -12.09 26.12 -28.19
CA THR A 24 -11.07 25.37 -27.48
C THR A 24 -11.86 24.32 -26.75
N GLN A 25 -11.78 23.08 -27.23
CA GLN A 25 -12.45 21.92 -26.70
C GLN A 25 -12.12 21.88 -25.21
N ALA A 26 -13.07 22.34 -24.38
CA ALA A 26 -12.93 22.30 -22.93
C ALA A 26 -12.61 20.85 -22.56
N SER A 27 -11.50 20.66 -21.86
CA SER A 27 -10.92 19.37 -21.51
C SER A 27 -11.97 18.48 -20.83
N SER A 28 -12.67 17.68 -21.63
CA SER A 28 -13.58 16.64 -21.17
C SER A 28 -12.79 15.73 -20.24
N VAL A 29 -13.28 15.50 -19.03
CA VAL A 29 -12.74 14.42 -18.18
C VAL A 29 -12.88 13.13 -18.95
N SER A 30 -11.78 12.69 -19.56
CA SER A 30 -11.83 11.62 -20.54
C SER A 30 -12.09 10.30 -19.80
N TYR A 31 -12.97 9.45 -20.35
CA TYR A 31 -13.35 8.12 -19.82
C TYR A 31 -12.14 7.29 -19.38
N GLU A 32 -11.04 7.46 -20.09
CA GLU A 32 -9.74 6.85 -19.88
C GLU A 32 -9.18 7.18 -18.49
N ASN A 33 -9.35 8.41 -18.00
CA ASN A 33 -8.94 8.81 -16.66
C ASN A 33 -9.73 8.08 -15.58
N SER A 34 -11.04 7.89 -15.77
CA SER A 34 -11.91 7.16 -14.84
C SER A 34 -11.56 5.69 -14.79
N LEU A 35 -11.29 5.08 -15.94
CA LEU A 35 -10.83 3.71 -16.04
C LEU A 35 -9.49 3.51 -15.30
N ILE A 36 -8.51 4.41 -15.48
CA ILE A 36 -7.25 4.34 -14.70
C ILE A 36 -7.54 4.49 -13.21
N ASN A 37 -8.36 5.46 -12.84
CA ASN A 37 -8.65 5.79 -11.45
C ASN A 37 -9.24 4.60 -10.71
N ILE A 38 -10.21 3.93 -11.32
CA ILE A 38 -10.77 2.67 -10.83
C ILE A 38 -9.70 1.59 -10.79
N SER A 39 -8.89 1.44 -11.84
CA SER A 39 -7.81 0.46 -11.90
C SER A 39 -6.82 0.60 -10.73
N LYS A 40 -6.41 1.84 -10.42
CA LYS A 40 -5.44 2.16 -9.36
C LYS A 40 -5.96 1.85 -7.95
N GLN A 41 -7.27 1.77 -7.73
CA GLN A 41 -7.87 1.39 -6.43
C GLN A 41 -7.49 -0.04 -6.02
N TYR A 42 -7.25 -0.92 -6.99
CA TYR A 42 -7.01 -2.33 -6.73
C TYR A 42 -5.53 -2.69 -6.63
N ILE A 43 -4.61 -1.72 -6.71
CA ILE A 43 -3.17 -1.97 -6.55
C ILE A 43 -2.91 -2.70 -5.23
N GLY A 44 -2.18 -3.82 -5.32
CA GLY A 44 -1.88 -4.72 -4.21
C GLY A 44 -2.90 -5.83 -3.97
N VAL A 45 -4.07 -5.83 -4.63
CA VAL A 45 -5.00 -6.97 -4.59
C VAL A 45 -4.29 -8.21 -5.16
N PRO A 46 -4.28 -9.36 -4.45
CA PRO A 46 -3.55 -10.54 -4.87
C PRO A 46 -3.97 -11.07 -6.24
N TYR A 47 -3.03 -11.72 -6.92
CA TYR A 47 -3.36 -12.49 -8.11
C TYR A 47 -4.08 -13.79 -7.71
N LYS A 48 -5.15 -14.13 -8.42
CA LYS A 48 -5.85 -15.41 -8.29
C LYS A 48 -6.28 -15.90 -9.66
N TRP A 49 -5.83 -17.07 -10.08
CA TRP A 49 -6.24 -17.68 -11.35
C TRP A 49 -7.77 -17.80 -11.40
N GLY A 50 -8.40 -17.32 -12.48
CA GLY A 50 -9.85 -17.27 -12.63
C GLY A 50 -10.55 -16.17 -11.82
N GLY A 51 -9.82 -15.40 -11.02
CA GLY A 51 -10.36 -14.39 -10.12
C GLY A 51 -10.94 -13.17 -10.84
N THR A 52 -12.11 -12.72 -10.38
CA THR A 52 -12.88 -11.60 -10.98
C THR A 52 -13.38 -10.60 -9.93
N THR A 53 -12.88 -10.69 -8.69
CA THR A 53 -13.36 -9.89 -7.54
C THR A 53 -12.21 -9.24 -6.77
N PRO A 54 -12.47 -8.20 -5.95
CA PRO A 54 -11.42 -7.54 -5.15
C PRO A 54 -10.72 -8.41 -4.11
N SER A 55 -11.20 -9.64 -3.87
CA SER A 55 -10.49 -10.66 -3.06
C SER A 55 -9.36 -11.36 -3.82
N GLY A 56 -9.29 -11.20 -5.14
CA GLY A 56 -8.22 -11.69 -5.99
C GLY A 56 -8.60 -11.70 -7.46
N PHE A 57 -7.68 -11.28 -8.32
CA PHE A 57 -7.91 -11.15 -9.76
C PHE A 57 -6.92 -11.96 -10.60
N ASP A 58 -7.37 -12.48 -11.75
CA ASP A 58 -6.46 -12.74 -12.87
C ASP A 58 -6.36 -11.51 -13.79
N CYS A 59 -5.48 -11.57 -14.80
CA CYS A 59 -5.23 -10.42 -15.67
C CYS A 59 -6.49 -9.94 -16.41
N SER A 60 -7.23 -10.87 -17.00
CA SER A 60 -8.47 -10.58 -17.71
C SER A 60 -9.65 -10.25 -16.79
N GLY A 61 -9.74 -10.88 -15.62
CA GLY A 61 -10.77 -10.61 -14.62
C GLY A 61 -10.62 -9.22 -14.02
N PHE A 62 -9.39 -8.76 -13.81
CA PHE A 62 -9.10 -7.38 -13.43
C PHE A 62 -9.56 -6.40 -14.52
N ILE A 63 -9.15 -6.61 -15.77
CA ILE A 63 -9.52 -5.73 -16.89
C ILE A 63 -11.05 -5.68 -17.04
N GLN A 64 -11.71 -6.84 -17.12
CA GLN A 64 -13.16 -6.92 -17.24
C GLN A 64 -13.86 -6.21 -16.08
N TYR A 65 -13.39 -6.41 -14.86
CA TYR A 65 -13.97 -5.77 -13.67
C TYR A 65 -13.90 -4.25 -13.75
N VAL A 66 -12.75 -3.68 -14.11
CA VAL A 66 -12.58 -2.22 -14.22
C VAL A 66 -13.42 -1.66 -15.37
N PHE A 67 -13.42 -2.30 -16.53
CA PHE A 67 -14.23 -1.86 -17.67
C PHE A 67 -15.73 -1.93 -17.38
N ASN A 68 -16.19 -2.95 -16.65
CA ASN A 68 -17.59 -3.05 -16.24
C ASN A 68 -18.03 -1.89 -15.34
N LYS A 69 -17.13 -1.37 -14.48
CA LYS A 69 -17.42 -0.22 -13.61
C LYS A 69 -17.60 1.09 -14.38
N VAL A 70 -17.11 1.15 -15.62
CA VAL A 70 -17.33 2.27 -16.54
C VAL A 70 -18.33 1.91 -17.65
N GLY A 71 -19.15 0.87 -17.43
CA GLY A 71 -20.25 0.50 -18.32
C GLY A 71 -19.84 -0.25 -19.58
N ILE A 72 -18.59 -0.72 -19.69
CA ILE A 72 -18.10 -1.45 -20.87
C ILE A 72 -17.93 -2.93 -20.56
N GLN A 73 -18.66 -3.75 -21.31
CA GLN A 73 -18.59 -5.20 -21.21
C GLN A 73 -17.49 -5.74 -22.13
N LEU A 74 -16.49 -6.38 -21.53
CA LEU A 74 -15.42 -7.08 -22.24
C LEU A 74 -15.59 -8.60 -22.13
N PRO A 75 -15.12 -9.36 -23.15
CA PRO A 75 -15.00 -10.82 -23.06
C PRO A 75 -14.18 -11.26 -21.84
N ARG A 76 -14.35 -12.51 -21.38
CA ARG A 76 -13.76 -12.96 -20.11
C ARG A 76 -12.26 -13.21 -20.21
N THR A 77 -11.75 -13.62 -21.36
CA THR A 77 -10.34 -14.00 -21.51
C THR A 77 -9.55 -12.98 -22.35
N THR A 78 -8.24 -12.89 -22.11
CA THR A 78 -7.37 -12.00 -22.89
C THR A 78 -7.33 -12.37 -24.38
N GLY A 79 -7.44 -13.66 -24.72
CA GLY A 79 -7.52 -14.13 -26.11
C GLY A 79 -8.80 -13.71 -26.82
N GLU A 80 -9.96 -13.79 -26.15
CA GLU A 80 -11.23 -13.30 -26.68
C GLU A 80 -11.22 -11.77 -26.80
N MET A 81 -10.70 -11.05 -25.81
CA MET A 81 -10.53 -9.59 -25.89
C MET A 81 -9.66 -9.21 -27.10
N PHE A 82 -8.56 -9.93 -27.33
CA PHE A 82 -7.67 -9.68 -28.45
C PHE A 82 -8.33 -9.96 -29.80
N SER A 83 -9.20 -10.97 -29.89
CA SER A 83 -9.87 -11.35 -31.15
C SER A 83 -11.21 -10.64 -31.37
N SER A 84 -11.69 -9.89 -30.38
CA SER A 84 -13.00 -9.24 -30.41
C SER A 84 -13.12 -8.17 -31.49
N SER A 85 -14.24 -8.18 -32.23
CA SER A 85 -14.60 -7.13 -33.19
C SER A 85 -14.91 -5.78 -32.53
N LYS A 86 -15.13 -5.76 -31.21
CA LYS A 86 -15.32 -4.53 -30.41
C LYS A 86 -13.99 -3.84 -30.06
N MET A 87 -12.87 -4.44 -30.44
CA MET A 87 -11.52 -3.96 -30.14
C MET A 87 -10.75 -3.66 -31.42
N THR A 88 -10.34 -2.41 -31.61
CA THR A 88 -9.57 -1.98 -32.77
C THR A 88 -8.08 -1.92 -32.43
N SER A 89 -7.22 -2.49 -33.29
CA SER A 89 -5.77 -2.37 -33.14
C SER A 89 -5.32 -0.92 -33.33
N VAL A 90 -4.42 -0.45 -32.47
CA VAL A 90 -3.92 0.94 -32.52
C VAL A 90 -2.40 0.98 -32.48
N SER A 91 -1.81 1.85 -33.31
CA SER A 91 -0.35 2.09 -33.35
C SER A 91 0.08 3.10 -32.29
N LYS A 92 -0.71 4.17 -32.09
CA LYS A 92 -0.49 5.18 -31.05
C LYS A 92 -1.32 4.86 -29.81
N LYS A 93 -0.62 4.40 -28.76
CA LYS A 93 -1.21 4.07 -27.46
C LYS A 93 -1.78 5.33 -26.82
N GLN A 94 -3.01 5.23 -26.35
CA GLN A 94 -3.65 6.19 -25.48
C GLN A 94 -4.01 5.51 -24.18
N VAL A 95 -4.11 6.34 -23.15
CA VAL A 95 -4.59 5.90 -21.84
C VAL A 95 -5.90 5.13 -22.01
N GLY A 96 -6.07 4.05 -21.25
CA GLY A 96 -7.26 3.19 -21.32
C GLY A 96 -7.25 2.14 -22.42
N ASP A 97 -6.29 2.17 -23.33
CA ASP A 97 -6.08 1.05 -24.25
C ASP A 97 -5.64 -0.22 -23.50
N ILE A 98 -5.91 -1.39 -24.07
CA ILE A 98 -5.45 -2.67 -23.53
C ILE A 98 -4.17 -3.07 -24.26
N VAL A 99 -3.09 -3.30 -23.50
CA VAL A 99 -1.82 -3.84 -23.99
C VAL A 99 -1.81 -5.35 -23.78
N PHE A 100 -1.35 -6.10 -24.78
CA PHE A 100 -1.36 -7.57 -24.79
C PHE A 100 0.05 -8.14 -24.92
N PHE A 101 0.27 -9.30 -24.29
CA PHE A 101 1.58 -9.94 -24.23
C PHE A 101 1.53 -11.46 -24.38
N ALA A 102 2.62 -12.04 -24.91
CA ALA A 102 2.93 -13.47 -24.89
C ALA A 102 3.95 -13.76 -23.76
N THR A 103 3.44 -14.10 -22.58
CA THR A 103 4.23 -14.44 -21.39
C THR A 103 4.48 -15.93 -21.20
N THR A 104 3.93 -16.76 -22.09
CA THR A 104 4.18 -18.22 -22.12
C THR A 104 5.14 -18.58 -23.27
N SER A 105 5.55 -19.84 -23.34
CA SER A 105 6.39 -20.35 -24.45
C SER A 105 5.69 -20.33 -25.81
N LYS A 106 4.35 -20.21 -25.84
CA LYS A 106 3.58 -20.09 -27.07
C LYS A 106 3.49 -18.61 -27.49
N PRO A 107 3.61 -18.29 -28.80
CA PRO A 107 3.51 -16.94 -29.32
C PRO A 107 2.04 -16.47 -29.41
N THR A 108 1.25 -16.74 -28.37
CA THR A 108 -0.17 -16.41 -28.28
C THR A 108 -0.41 -15.51 -27.07
N VAL A 109 -1.48 -14.71 -27.12
CA VAL A 109 -1.87 -13.84 -26.00
C VAL A 109 -2.07 -14.68 -24.75
N SER A 110 -1.31 -14.36 -23.69
CA SER A 110 -1.42 -15.02 -22.38
C SER A 110 -1.50 -14.04 -21.22
N HIS A 111 -1.27 -12.74 -21.49
CA HIS A 111 -1.37 -11.69 -20.48
C HIS A 111 -1.83 -10.37 -21.10
N ALA A 112 -2.44 -9.52 -20.29
CA ALA A 112 -2.86 -8.19 -20.70
C ALA A 112 -2.87 -7.20 -19.52
N GLY A 113 -2.90 -5.91 -19.84
CA GLY A 113 -3.12 -4.85 -18.87
C GLY A 113 -3.65 -3.58 -19.52
N ILE A 114 -4.00 -2.60 -18.69
CA ILE A 114 -4.58 -1.32 -19.13
C ILE A 114 -3.45 -0.31 -19.22
N TYR A 115 -3.26 0.32 -20.38
CA TYR A 115 -2.27 1.37 -20.57
C TYR A 115 -2.67 2.62 -19.79
N ILE A 116 -1.76 3.19 -19.02
CA ILE A 116 -2.04 4.32 -18.12
C ILE A 116 -1.25 5.59 -18.47
N GLY A 117 -0.63 5.63 -19.66
CA GLY A 117 0.24 6.73 -20.08
C GLY A 117 1.70 6.51 -19.68
N ASN A 118 2.58 7.40 -20.11
CA ASN A 118 4.02 7.39 -19.78
C ASN A 118 4.72 6.04 -20.03
N ASN A 119 4.32 5.32 -21.07
CA ASN A 119 4.79 3.98 -21.38
C ASN A 119 4.56 2.95 -20.26
N GLN A 120 3.57 3.18 -19.39
CA GLN A 120 3.21 2.31 -18.26
C GLN A 120 1.86 1.65 -18.46
N PHE A 121 1.67 0.52 -17.79
CA PHE A 121 0.39 -0.19 -17.76
C PHE A 121 0.14 -0.83 -16.40
N ILE A 122 -1.14 -0.94 -16.03
CA ILE A 122 -1.60 -1.59 -14.80
C ILE A 122 -2.14 -2.98 -15.13
N HIS A 123 -1.74 -3.99 -14.37
CA HIS A 123 -2.08 -5.38 -14.63
C HIS A 123 -2.05 -6.23 -13.35
N ALA A 124 -2.67 -7.41 -13.40
CA ALA A 124 -2.54 -8.42 -12.34
C ALA A 124 -1.23 -9.21 -12.52
N SER A 125 -0.23 -8.97 -11.68
CA SER A 125 1.04 -9.71 -11.65
C SER A 125 0.92 -10.93 -10.77
N SER A 126 1.33 -12.11 -11.25
CA SER A 126 1.31 -13.36 -10.47
C SER A 126 2.08 -13.27 -9.15
N SER A 127 3.14 -12.45 -9.10
CA SER A 127 3.99 -12.27 -7.91
C SER A 127 3.69 -11.04 -7.05
N ARG A 128 3.00 -10.02 -7.59
CA ARG A 128 2.86 -8.70 -6.95
C ARG A 128 1.39 -8.25 -6.79
N GLY A 129 0.44 -9.07 -7.24
CA GLY A 129 -0.95 -8.66 -7.35
C GLY A 129 -1.14 -7.58 -8.41
N ILE A 130 -2.21 -6.80 -8.31
CA ILE A 130 -2.40 -5.65 -9.21
C ILE A 130 -1.27 -4.64 -9.00
N THR A 131 -0.54 -4.34 -10.07
CA THR A 131 0.65 -3.49 -10.02
C THR A 131 0.82 -2.72 -11.31
N ILE A 132 1.71 -1.72 -11.29
CA ILE A 132 2.08 -0.92 -12.46
C ILE A 132 3.46 -1.37 -12.91
N SER A 133 3.61 -1.63 -14.20
CA SER A 133 4.89 -1.95 -14.84
C SER A 133 5.13 -1.04 -16.03
N SER A 134 6.40 -0.88 -16.42
CA SER A 134 6.79 -0.14 -17.62
C SER A 134 6.89 -1.07 -18.83
N LEU A 135 6.36 -0.64 -19.97
CA LEU A 135 6.52 -1.33 -21.26
C LEU A 135 7.97 -1.32 -21.75
N SER A 136 8.83 -0.46 -21.18
CA SER A 136 10.26 -0.44 -21.46
C SER A 136 11.05 -1.51 -20.71
N GLU A 137 10.47 -2.16 -19.71
CA GLU A 137 11.14 -3.28 -19.02
C GLU A 137 11.41 -4.41 -20.03
N SER A 138 12.65 -4.93 -20.06
CA SER A 138 13.07 -5.97 -21.01
C SER A 138 12.11 -7.15 -21.06
N TYR A 139 11.57 -7.55 -19.89
CA TYR A 139 10.58 -8.62 -19.80
C TYR A 139 9.30 -8.34 -20.60
N TRP A 140 8.71 -7.15 -20.45
CA TRP A 140 7.47 -6.77 -21.12
C TRP A 140 7.68 -6.40 -22.58
N ASN A 141 8.79 -5.72 -22.87
CA ASN A 141 9.13 -5.27 -24.22
C ASN A 141 9.28 -6.45 -25.19
N SER A 142 10.04 -7.48 -24.79
CA SER A 142 10.26 -8.70 -25.60
C SER A 142 9.01 -9.56 -25.80
N ARG A 143 7.93 -9.30 -25.06
CA ARG A 143 6.70 -10.11 -25.04
C ARG A 143 5.48 -9.37 -25.58
N TYR A 144 5.64 -8.12 -25.99
CA TYR A 144 4.55 -7.26 -26.40
C TYR A 144 3.99 -7.69 -27.76
N LEU A 145 2.67 -7.96 -27.82
CA LEU A 145 1.97 -8.39 -29.03
C LEU A 145 1.22 -7.27 -29.73
N GLY A 146 0.88 -6.21 -29.00
CA GLY A 146 0.13 -5.09 -29.55
C GLY A 146 -0.78 -4.41 -28.55
N THR A 147 -1.45 -3.36 -29.01
CA THR A 147 -2.43 -2.59 -28.23
C THR A 147 -3.74 -2.54 -28.99
N LYS A 148 -4.84 -2.70 -28.27
CA LYS A 148 -6.19 -2.51 -28.82
C LYS A 148 -7.02 -1.54 -27.97
N ARG A 149 -7.91 -0.81 -28.64
CA ARG A 149 -8.85 0.14 -28.05
C ARG A 149 -10.29 -0.35 -28.21
N HIS A 150 -11.11 -0.16 -27.18
CA HIS A 150 -12.53 -0.50 -27.25
C HIS A 150 -13.31 0.55 -28.07
N ASN A 151 -14.20 0.11 -28.95
CA ASN A 151 -14.89 0.98 -29.92
C ASN A 151 -15.89 1.98 -29.29
N ALA A 152 -16.31 1.77 -28.03
CA ALA A 152 -17.25 2.67 -27.34
C ALA A 152 -16.61 3.91 -26.67
N GLY A 153 -15.29 4.11 -26.79
CA GLY A 153 -14.57 5.19 -26.09
C GLY A 153 -15.04 6.62 -26.38
N GLY A 154 -15.73 6.88 -27.51
CA GLY A 154 -16.19 8.21 -27.90
C GLY A 154 -17.57 8.65 -27.39
N ALA A 155 -18.52 7.71 -27.19
CA ALA A 155 -19.91 8.04 -26.86
C ALA A 155 -20.21 8.12 -25.35
N VAL A 156 -19.35 7.54 -24.50
CA VAL A 156 -19.49 7.51 -23.03
C VAL A 156 -19.04 8.81 -22.36
N LEU A 157 -18.28 9.66 -23.08
CA LEU A 157 -17.57 10.83 -22.56
C LEU A 157 -18.46 11.96 -21.99
N ALA A 158 -19.70 12.10 -22.47
CA ALA A 158 -20.58 13.20 -22.07
C ALA A 158 -21.43 12.89 -20.81
N ALA A 159 -21.81 11.63 -20.59
CA ALA A 159 -22.64 11.21 -19.45
C ALA A 159 -21.81 10.84 -18.19
N SER A 160 -20.50 10.69 -18.33
CA SER A 160 -19.62 10.26 -17.24
C SER A 160 -19.11 11.41 -16.35
N SER A 161 -18.95 12.62 -16.86
CA SER A 161 -18.29 13.73 -16.14
C SER A 161 -19.06 14.17 -14.88
N GLU A 162 -20.38 14.32 -14.93
CA GLU A 162 -21.20 14.65 -13.76
C GLU A 162 -21.26 13.50 -12.75
N ASN A 163 -21.41 12.26 -13.24
CA ASN A 163 -21.42 11.06 -12.40
C ASN A 163 -20.08 10.82 -11.67
N LEU A 164 -18.96 11.22 -12.27
CA LEU A 164 -17.63 11.06 -11.67
C LEU A 164 -17.35 12.10 -10.59
N VAL A 165 -17.80 13.35 -10.78
CA VAL A 165 -17.71 14.39 -9.74
C VAL A 165 -18.59 14.01 -8.55
N GLN A 166 -19.79 13.50 -8.81
CA GLN A 166 -20.69 13.00 -7.77
C GLN A 166 -20.12 11.77 -7.05
N SER A 167 -19.60 10.78 -7.79
CA SER A 167 -18.94 9.60 -7.21
C SER A 167 -17.69 9.98 -6.40
N SER A 168 -16.94 10.99 -6.83
CA SER A 168 -15.78 11.52 -6.10
C SER A 168 -16.20 12.24 -4.81
N LYS A 169 -17.32 12.98 -4.83
CA LYS A 169 -17.91 13.61 -3.63
C LYS A 169 -18.48 12.57 -2.65
N GLU A 170 -19.11 11.52 -3.14
CA GLU A 170 -19.62 10.42 -2.32
C GLU A 170 -18.49 9.58 -1.71
N LEU A 171 -17.46 9.26 -2.51
CA LEU A 171 -16.22 8.65 -2.01
C LEU A 171 -15.57 9.56 -0.96
N TRP A 172 -15.47 10.85 -1.24
CA TRP A 172 -14.93 11.83 -0.29
C TRP A 172 -15.72 11.85 1.02
N SER A 173 -17.05 11.93 0.97
CA SER A 173 -17.91 11.88 2.16
C SER A 173 -17.70 10.59 2.95
N LYS A 174 -17.53 9.45 2.28
CA LYS A 174 -17.20 8.17 2.91
C LYS A 174 -15.81 8.18 3.58
N TYR A 175 -14.81 8.82 2.98
CA TYR A 175 -13.46 8.94 3.58
C TYR A 175 -13.41 9.99 4.69
N GLU A 176 -14.12 11.11 4.57
CA GLU A 176 -14.24 12.17 5.57
C GLU A 176 -14.95 11.66 6.83
N ASN A 177 -16.00 10.86 6.70
CA ASN A 177 -16.65 10.17 7.82
C ASN A 177 -15.71 9.16 8.52
N ARG A 178 -14.80 8.52 7.77
CA ARG A 178 -13.77 7.67 8.38
C ARG A 178 -12.73 8.50 9.13
N TYR A 179 -12.43 9.71 8.64
CA TYR A 179 -11.50 10.63 9.28
C TYR A 179 -12.05 11.24 10.58
N SER A 180 -13.32 11.64 10.62
CA SER A 180 -13.97 12.13 11.86
C SER A 180 -14.10 11.05 12.94
N SER A 181 -14.06 9.76 12.56
CA SER A 181 -13.94 8.65 13.50
C SER A 181 -12.52 8.43 14.06
N VAL A 182 -11.50 9.08 13.49
CA VAL A 182 -10.14 9.16 14.06
C VAL A 182 -10.09 10.33 15.04
N SER A 183 -10.88 10.23 16.11
CA SER A 183 -11.10 11.30 17.09
C SER A 183 -9.91 11.61 18.00
N ASN A 184 -8.75 10.98 17.78
CA ASN A 184 -7.54 11.13 18.60
C ASN A 184 -6.25 11.29 17.78
N ILE A 185 -6.27 12.05 16.66
CA ILE A 185 -5.01 12.61 16.13
C ILE A 185 -4.59 13.76 17.06
N ASN A 186 -4.04 13.41 18.21
CA ASN A 186 -3.49 14.34 19.19
C ASN A 186 -2.26 15.07 18.60
N GLY A 187 -1.83 16.16 19.26
CA GLY A 187 -0.81 17.08 18.78
C GLY A 187 0.57 16.49 18.42
N GLN A 188 0.80 15.19 18.64
CA GLN A 188 2.02 14.49 18.25
C GLN A 188 2.08 14.12 16.75
N ASP A 189 0.94 14.06 16.05
CA ASP A 189 0.86 13.66 14.65
C ASP A 189 0.67 14.87 13.69
N GLN A 190 0.96 16.09 14.16
CA GLN A 190 0.71 17.35 13.46
C GLN A 190 1.33 17.44 12.05
N ASN A 191 2.45 16.78 11.81
CA ASN A 191 3.09 16.77 10.49
C ASN A 191 2.32 15.92 9.48
N LEU A 192 1.81 14.75 9.90
CA LEU A 192 0.97 13.89 9.06
C LEU A 192 -0.38 14.57 8.77
N LEU A 193 -0.92 15.27 9.77
CA LEU A 193 -2.13 16.08 9.66
C LEU A 193 -1.97 17.26 8.68
N LYS A 194 -0.88 18.02 8.79
CA LYS A 194 -0.55 19.13 7.89
C LYS A 194 -0.43 18.64 6.45
N GLU A 195 0.25 17.51 6.24
CA GLU A 195 0.39 16.95 4.90
C GLU A 195 -0.95 16.47 4.34
N TYR A 196 -1.77 15.78 5.14
CA TYR A 196 -3.12 15.41 4.74
C TYR A 196 -3.94 16.64 4.30
N ASN A 197 -3.89 17.73 5.07
CA ASN A 197 -4.57 18.98 4.73
C ASN A 197 -3.99 19.63 3.45
N SER A 198 -2.68 19.54 3.24
CA SER A 198 -1.99 20.00 2.02
C SER A 198 -2.39 19.19 0.77
N ILE A 199 -2.55 17.87 0.91
CA ILE A 199 -3.06 17.02 -0.18
C ILE A 199 -4.54 17.31 -0.42
N LYS A 200 -5.33 17.50 0.63
CA LYS A 200 -6.77 17.83 0.57
C LYS A 200 -7.01 19.15 -0.17
N SER A 201 -6.24 20.19 0.11
CA SER A 201 -6.43 21.51 -0.52
C SER A 201 -6.17 21.51 -2.03
N LYS A 202 -5.36 20.56 -2.53
CA LYS A 202 -5.11 20.40 -3.96
C LYS A 202 -6.28 19.77 -4.72
N ILE A 203 -7.22 19.12 -4.04
CA ILE A 203 -8.33 18.42 -4.69
C ILE A 203 -9.24 19.39 -5.48
N THR A 204 -9.49 20.59 -4.96
CA THR A 204 -10.44 21.56 -5.54
C THR A 204 -9.84 22.41 -6.66
N SER A 205 -8.51 22.57 -6.69
CA SER A 205 -7.79 23.36 -7.70
C SER A 205 -7.21 22.53 -8.84
N SER A 206 -7.43 21.22 -8.83
CA SER A 206 -6.83 20.26 -9.76
C SER A 206 -7.78 19.86 -10.88
N THR A 207 -7.22 19.35 -11.98
CA THR A 207 -8.03 18.63 -12.98
C THR A 207 -8.71 17.42 -12.31
N PRO A 208 -9.85 16.93 -12.81
CA PRO A 208 -10.55 15.81 -12.17
C PRO A 208 -9.71 14.52 -12.03
N ALA A 209 -8.73 14.30 -12.92
CA ALA A 209 -7.79 13.18 -12.80
C ALA A 209 -6.80 13.36 -11.64
N GLU A 210 -6.21 14.56 -11.53
CA GLU A 210 -5.31 14.93 -10.42
C GLU A 210 -6.06 14.97 -9.08
N ALA A 211 -7.28 15.50 -9.07
CA ALA A 211 -8.15 15.50 -7.89
C ALA A 211 -8.40 14.08 -7.37
N ASN A 212 -8.68 13.12 -8.25
CA ASN A 212 -8.85 11.72 -7.86
C ASN A 212 -7.55 11.07 -7.39
N GLU A 213 -6.40 11.42 -7.98
CA GLU A 213 -5.11 10.95 -7.48
C GLU A 213 -4.82 11.47 -6.07
N PHE A 214 -5.10 12.76 -5.79
CA PHE A 214 -4.99 13.32 -4.46
C PHE A 214 -5.97 12.67 -3.47
N LEU A 215 -7.20 12.36 -3.89
CA LEU A 215 -8.16 11.59 -3.08
C LEU A 215 -7.62 10.20 -2.69
N LEU A 216 -7.05 9.45 -3.64
CA LEU A 216 -6.47 8.13 -3.36
C LEU A 216 -5.25 8.21 -2.44
N ARG A 217 -4.41 9.22 -2.61
CA ARG A 217 -3.25 9.47 -1.74
C ARG A 217 -3.71 9.80 -0.32
N SER A 218 -4.72 10.67 -0.17
CA SER A 218 -5.34 10.99 1.12
C SER A 218 -5.94 9.76 1.79
N ALA A 219 -6.70 8.95 1.06
CA ALA A 219 -7.30 7.72 1.59
C ALA A 219 -6.23 6.72 2.10
N ARG A 220 -5.18 6.50 1.32
CA ARG A 220 -4.06 5.61 1.72
C ARG A 220 -3.31 6.15 2.92
N MET A 221 -3.11 7.47 3.00
CA MET A 221 -2.49 8.11 4.15
C MET A 221 -3.33 7.88 5.41
N ILE A 222 -4.64 8.09 5.35
CA ILE A 222 -5.58 7.86 6.47
C ILE A 222 -5.53 6.39 6.92
N ASP A 223 -5.64 5.45 5.98
CA ASP A 223 -5.59 4.03 6.29
C ASP A 223 -4.26 3.65 6.95
N SER A 224 -3.16 4.25 6.51
CA SER A 224 -1.84 4.02 7.09
C SER A 224 -1.76 4.56 8.52
N VAL A 225 -2.18 5.80 8.75
CA VAL A 225 -2.20 6.42 10.09
C VAL A 225 -3.06 5.61 11.06
N LYS A 226 -4.22 5.11 10.63
CA LYS A 226 -5.07 4.24 11.47
C LYS A 226 -4.33 2.97 11.90
N VAL A 227 -3.66 2.29 10.96
CA VAL A 227 -2.84 1.11 11.27
C VAL A 227 -1.70 1.47 12.24
N GLY A 228 -1.07 2.64 12.07
CA GLY A 228 -0.05 3.16 12.99
C GLY A 228 -0.59 3.39 14.41
N GLN A 229 -1.75 4.01 14.55
CA GLN A 229 -2.39 4.26 15.84
C GLN A 229 -2.84 2.97 16.54
N GLU A 230 -3.37 2.01 15.78
CA GLU A 230 -3.64 0.66 16.31
C GLU A 230 -2.36 0.03 16.87
N LEU A 231 -1.23 0.13 16.14
CA LEU A 231 0.06 -0.35 16.61
C LEU A 231 0.54 0.39 17.87
N ASP A 232 0.40 1.71 17.93
CA ASP A 232 0.80 2.54 19.10
C ASP A 232 0.01 2.16 20.35
N SER A 233 -1.30 1.93 20.21
CA SER A 233 -2.14 1.45 21.30
C SER A 233 -1.69 0.08 21.82
N LYS A 234 -1.38 -0.84 20.90
CA LYS A 234 -0.87 -2.17 21.25
C LYS A 234 0.54 -2.14 21.84
N LEU A 235 1.39 -1.21 21.39
CA LEU A 235 2.73 -0.98 21.94
C LEU A 235 2.65 -0.59 23.42
N ASN A 236 1.68 0.23 23.82
CA ASN A 236 1.50 0.60 25.23
C ASN A 236 1.18 -0.63 26.09
N SER A 237 0.26 -1.49 25.64
CA SER A 237 -0.06 -2.75 26.33
C SER A 237 1.14 -3.71 26.37
N PHE A 238 1.87 -3.83 25.26
CA PHE A 238 3.08 -4.64 25.16
C PHE A 238 4.15 -4.18 26.14
N ARG A 239 4.45 -2.87 26.18
CA ARG A 239 5.40 -2.28 27.12
C ARG A 239 4.98 -2.52 28.56
N GLN A 240 3.71 -2.33 28.86
CA GLN A 240 3.21 -2.52 30.21
C GLN A 240 3.48 -3.96 30.69
N GLN A 241 3.06 -4.97 29.92
CA GLN A 241 3.16 -6.36 30.36
C GLN A 241 4.59 -6.93 30.31
N LEU A 242 5.30 -6.72 29.21
CA LEU A 242 6.59 -7.38 28.96
C LEU A 242 7.80 -6.55 29.43
N ILE A 243 7.69 -5.22 29.55
CA ILE A 243 8.82 -4.36 29.89
C ILE A 243 8.69 -3.77 31.31
N ASN A 244 7.51 -3.23 31.66
CA ASN A 244 7.29 -2.59 32.96
C ASN A 244 7.00 -3.63 34.05
N ASP A 245 5.99 -4.47 33.82
CA ASP A 245 5.58 -5.52 34.76
C ASP A 245 6.52 -6.72 34.71
N GLN A 246 7.19 -6.90 33.57
CA GLN A 246 8.16 -7.97 33.31
C GLN A 246 7.55 -9.37 33.49
N THR A 247 6.32 -9.55 33.00
CA THR A 247 5.59 -10.81 33.13
C THR A 247 5.89 -11.74 31.96
N MET A 248 6.49 -12.91 32.22
CA MET A 248 6.72 -13.94 31.20
C MET A 248 5.92 -15.22 31.49
N ASN A 249 4.97 -15.53 30.60
CA ASN A 249 4.08 -16.70 30.66
C ASN A 249 3.53 -17.02 29.25
N PRO A 250 2.67 -18.05 29.07
CA PRO A 250 2.16 -18.39 27.73
C PRO A 250 1.39 -17.24 27.06
N SER A 251 0.64 -16.45 27.84
CA SER A 251 -0.13 -15.32 27.33
C SER A 251 0.78 -14.19 26.82
N THR A 252 1.80 -13.83 27.60
CA THR A 252 2.74 -12.77 27.18
C THR A 252 3.70 -13.22 26.09
N SER A 253 4.00 -14.53 26.00
CA SER A 253 4.70 -15.11 24.85
C SER A 253 3.86 -15.04 23.56
N ALA A 254 2.54 -15.30 23.65
CA ALA A 254 1.63 -15.14 22.52
C ALA A 254 1.43 -13.67 22.13
N LEU A 255 1.37 -12.77 23.12
CA LEU A 255 1.34 -11.31 22.90
C LEU A 255 2.56 -10.85 22.08
N TYR A 256 3.73 -11.44 22.30
CA TYR A 256 4.93 -11.14 21.50
C TYR A 256 4.78 -11.48 20.01
N ASP A 257 4.18 -12.63 19.70
CA ASP A 257 3.94 -13.03 18.32
C ASP A 257 2.88 -12.13 17.66
N GLN A 258 1.77 -11.86 18.35
CA GLN A 258 0.73 -10.95 17.87
C GLN A 258 1.29 -9.56 17.59
N PHE A 259 2.09 -9.03 18.51
CA PHE A 259 2.71 -7.71 18.34
C PHE A 259 3.73 -7.71 17.18
N SER A 260 4.45 -8.81 16.96
CA SER A 260 5.30 -8.99 15.78
C SER A 260 4.53 -8.94 14.47
N ASP A 261 3.31 -9.48 14.44
CA ASP A 261 2.44 -9.45 13.27
C ASP A 261 1.88 -8.05 13.02
N ASP A 262 1.54 -7.33 14.09
CA ASP A 262 1.08 -5.94 14.02
C ASP A 262 2.17 -5.00 13.47
N ILE A 263 3.44 -5.21 13.85
CA ILE A 263 4.57 -4.49 13.25
C ILE A 263 4.65 -4.76 11.74
N ARG A 264 4.55 -6.03 11.31
CA ARG A 264 4.58 -6.40 9.89
C ARG A 264 3.41 -5.78 9.11
N LYS A 265 2.22 -5.73 9.72
CA LYS A 265 1.03 -5.06 9.15
C LYS A 265 1.31 -3.57 8.95
N ALA A 266 1.89 -2.90 9.94
CA ALA A 266 2.25 -1.48 9.83
C ALA A 266 3.35 -1.23 8.77
N GLU A 267 4.38 -2.07 8.71
CA GLU A 267 5.42 -1.98 7.66
C GLU A 267 4.82 -2.12 6.25
N SER A 268 3.81 -2.98 6.07
CA SER A 268 3.18 -3.22 4.77
C SER A 268 2.46 -2.00 4.18
N VAL A 269 2.00 -1.07 5.02
CA VAL A 269 1.28 0.13 4.58
C VAL A 269 2.21 1.31 4.32
N VAL A 270 3.47 1.26 4.80
CA VAL A 270 4.46 2.34 4.60
C VAL A 270 4.64 2.68 3.12
N SER A 271 4.72 1.67 2.25
CA SER A 271 4.87 1.89 0.80
C SER A 271 3.69 2.64 0.16
N ARG A 272 2.52 2.65 0.82
CA ARG A 272 1.29 3.30 0.34
C ARG A 272 1.23 4.78 0.74
N ILE A 273 2.06 5.20 1.68
CA ILE A 273 2.17 6.59 2.14
C ILE A 273 2.89 7.40 1.07
N TYR A 274 2.22 8.46 0.64
CA TYR A 274 2.72 9.37 -0.38
C TYR A 274 3.87 10.22 0.16
N GLY A 275 5.00 10.25 -0.57
CA GLY A 275 6.18 11.05 -0.21
C GLY A 275 7.17 10.35 0.75
N PRO A 276 8.49 10.45 0.52
CA PRO A 276 9.50 9.84 1.38
C PRO A 276 9.53 10.41 2.80
N ASP A 277 9.33 11.72 2.96
CA ASP A 277 9.35 12.36 4.28
C ASP A 277 8.18 11.91 5.15
N ASN A 278 6.99 11.74 4.56
CA ASN A 278 5.83 11.22 5.27
C ASN A 278 6.02 9.77 5.69
N ARG A 279 6.66 8.94 4.85
CA ARG A 279 7.06 7.58 5.22
C ARG A 279 8.03 7.58 6.39
N LYS A 280 9.00 8.49 6.38
CA LYS A 280 9.95 8.67 7.48
C LYS A 280 9.22 9.05 8.77
N VAL A 281 8.36 10.06 8.73
CA VAL A 281 7.56 10.49 9.90
C VAL A 281 6.70 9.34 10.44
N PHE A 282 6.05 8.56 9.57
CA PHE A 282 5.27 7.40 9.98
C PHE A 282 6.15 6.32 10.64
N ASN A 283 7.30 6.01 10.06
CA ASN A 283 8.23 5.04 10.62
C ASN A 283 8.77 5.50 11.98
N ASP A 284 9.18 6.76 12.09
CA ASP A 284 9.72 7.32 13.32
C ASP A 284 8.67 7.34 14.44
N ARG A 285 7.40 7.63 14.10
CA ARG A 285 6.31 7.73 15.07
C ARG A 285 5.77 6.38 15.56
N PHE A 286 5.62 5.41 14.65
CA PHE A 286 4.87 4.18 14.93
C PHE A 286 5.74 2.91 14.86
N VAL A 287 6.48 2.72 13.77
CA VAL A 287 7.16 1.45 13.50
C VAL A 287 8.44 1.31 14.32
N THR A 288 9.28 2.34 14.36
CA THR A 288 10.59 2.31 15.03
C THR A 288 10.46 2.08 16.54
N PRO A 289 9.60 2.80 17.28
CA PRO A 289 9.42 2.55 18.72
C PRO A 289 8.89 1.14 19.02
N ALA A 290 8.06 0.60 18.14
CA ALA A 290 7.52 -0.76 18.26
C ALA A 290 8.60 -1.83 18.04
N LYS A 291 9.47 -1.65 17.04
CA LYS A 291 10.60 -2.55 16.78
C LYS A 291 11.59 -2.56 17.93
N ILE A 292 11.95 -1.39 18.45
CA ILE A 292 12.82 -1.28 19.63
C ILE A 292 12.21 -2.04 20.82
N ALA A 293 10.93 -1.81 21.13
CA ALA A 293 10.26 -2.51 22.24
C ALA A 293 10.26 -4.04 22.04
N LYS A 294 9.98 -4.52 20.82
CA LYS A 294 10.05 -5.94 20.48
C LYS A 294 11.47 -6.50 20.65
N GLU A 295 12.49 -5.80 20.19
CA GLU A 295 13.89 -6.21 20.30
C GLU A 295 14.36 -6.26 21.76
N THR A 296 13.86 -5.37 22.63
CA THR A 296 14.20 -5.36 24.06
C THR A 296 13.91 -6.68 24.77
N VAL A 297 12.87 -7.41 24.35
CA VAL A 297 12.37 -8.61 25.04
C VAL A 297 12.57 -9.92 24.25
N ILE A 298 13.15 -9.86 23.04
CA ILE A 298 13.26 -11.02 22.13
C ILE A 298 14.02 -12.20 22.77
N TYR A 299 15.05 -11.90 23.56
CA TYR A 299 15.87 -12.91 24.20
C TYR A 299 15.14 -13.55 25.38
N GLU A 300 14.42 -12.76 26.18
CA GLU A 300 13.62 -13.26 27.30
C GLU A 300 12.51 -14.19 26.80
N VAL A 301 11.84 -13.84 25.69
CA VAL A 301 10.85 -14.71 25.05
C VAL A 301 11.49 -16.01 24.55
N SER A 302 12.70 -15.93 23.99
CA SER A 302 13.44 -17.09 23.49
C SER A 302 13.90 -18.01 24.62
N ILE A 303 14.42 -17.44 25.71
CA ILE A 303 14.82 -18.17 26.92
C ILE A 303 13.61 -18.88 27.53
N TYR A 304 12.49 -18.18 27.70
CA TYR A 304 11.26 -18.76 28.21
C TYR A 304 10.79 -19.96 27.39
N ARG A 305 10.72 -19.83 26.06
CA ARG A 305 10.32 -20.93 25.16
C ARG A 305 11.28 -22.11 25.21
N LEU A 306 12.57 -21.86 25.42
CA LEU A 306 13.57 -22.91 25.54
C LEU A 306 13.46 -23.63 26.89
N LEU A 307 13.24 -22.90 27.99
CA LEU A 307 12.95 -23.48 29.31
C LEU A 307 11.69 -24.35 29.30
N ASP A 308 10.61 -23.88 28.66
CA ASP A 308 9.37 -24.64 28.48
C ASP A 308 9.61 -25.94 27.68
N ARG A 309 10.45 -25.88 26.64
CA ARG A 309 10.85 -27.06 25.87
C ARG A 309 11.69 -28.04 26.70
N ILE A 310 12.64 -27.54 27.49
CA ILE A 310 13.46 -28.38 28.39
C ILE A 310 12.53 -29.08 29.39
N GLU A 311 11.59 -28.35 29.99
CA GLU A 311 10.59 -28.93 30.88
C GLU A 311 9.77 -30.03 30.20
N GLY A 312 9.37 -29.83 28.94
CA GLY A 312 8.73 -30.85 28.13
C GLY A 312 9.56 -32.13 27.99
N PHE A 313 10.88 -32.03 27.79
CA PHE A 313 11.76 -33.20 27.73
C PHE A 313 11.95 -33.89 29.08
N VAL A 314 12.07 -33.11 30.15
CA VAL A 314 12.14 -33.66 31.52
C VAL A 314 10.86 -34.41 31.87
N ASN A 315 9.69 -33.85 31.55
CA ASN A 315 8.40 -34.50 31.76
C ASN A 315 8.20 -35.78 30.92
N ALA A 316 8.95 -35.92 29.83
CA ALA A 316 8.94 -37.07 28.93
C ALA A 316 10.07 -38.08 29.21
N ASP A 317 10.76 -37.95 30.34
CA ASP A 317 11.92 -38.77 30.74
C ASP A 317 13.08 -38.78 29.70
N ASN A 318 13.17 -37.75 28.85
CA ASN A 318 14.19 -37.63 27.82
C ASN A 318 15.39 -36.80 28.30
N LYS A 319 16.22 -37.40 29.15
CA LYS A 319 17.39 -36.75 29.78
C LYS A 319 18.38 -36.19 28.75
N GLN A 320 18.66 -36.93 27.68
CA GLN A 320 19.62 -36.51 26.65
C GLN A 320 19.17 -35.22 25.96
N ALA A 321 17.90 -35.16 25.51
CA ALA A 321 17.36 -33.97 24.87
C ALA A 321 17.31 -32.77 25.84
N ALA A 322 17.01 -33.02 27.11
CA ALA A 322 17.02 -31.98 28.14
C ALA A 322 18.42 -31.37 28.33
N ILE A 323 19.47 -32.19 28.44
CA ILE A 323 20.87 -31.74 28.56
C ILE A 323 21.30 -30.93 27.33
N GLU A 324 20.99 -31.42 26.13
CA GLU A 324 21.35 -30.72 24.88
C GLU A 324 20.72 -29.33 24.79
N HIS A 325 19.44 -29.21 25.16
CA HIS A 325 18.73 -27.93 25.14
C HIS A 325 19.17 -27.01 26.28
N PHE A 326 19.58 -27.56 27.43
CA PHE A 326 20.17 -26.77 28.51
C PHE A 326 21.49 -26.12 28.07
N ALA A 327 22.35 -26.85 27.35
CA ALA A 327 23.55 -26.27 26.75
C ALA A 327 23.22 -25.18 25.70
N MET A 328 22.11 -25.30 24.97
CA MET A 328 21.63 -24.23 24.08
C MET A 328 21.22 -22.99 24.86
N LEU A 329 20.59 -23.16 26.04
CA LEU A 329 20.15 -22.07 26.90
C LEU A 329 21.33 -21.23 27.37
N GLU A 330 22.39 -21.85 27.89
CA GLU A 330 23.60 -21.13 28.33
C GLU A 330 24.24 -20.31 27.21
N ARG A 331 24.30 -20.88 25.99
CA ARG A 331 24.81 -20.16 24.82
C ARG A 331 23.93 -18.96 24.46
N LEU A 332 22.61 -19.12 24.55
CA LEU A 332 21.65 -18.05 24.28
C LEU A 332 21.78 -16.92 25.31
N GLU A 333 21.87 -17.23 26.60
CA GLU A 333 22.05 -16.26 27.69
C GLU A 333 23.32 -15.43 27.49
N LYS A 334 24.45 -16.08 27.18
CA LYS A 334 25.72 -15.39 26.90
C LYS A 334 25.62 -14.46 25.70
N ARG A 335 24.97 -14.91 24.63
CA ARG A 335 24.76 -14.11 23.42
C ARG A 335 23.82 -12.93 23.66
N ALA A 336 22.75 -13.14 24.42
CA ALA A 336 21.77 -12.11 24.77
C ALA A 336 22.44 -10.97 25.57
N ALA A 337 23.27 -11.32 26.57
CA ALA A 337 24.00 -10.34 27.36
C ALA A 337 24.95 -9.48 26.50
N SER A 338 25.71 -10.10 25.59
CA SER A 338 26.59 -9.38 24.66
C SER A 338 25.82 -8.41 23.77
N ILE A 339 24.75 -8.88 23.13
CA ILE A 339 23.99 -8.06 22.17
C ILE A 339 23.29 -6.90 22.86
N LYS A 340 22.78 -7.09 24.08
CA LYS A 340 22.19 -5.99 24.87
C LYS A 340 23.24 -4.96 25.28
N ALA A 341 24.45 -5.38 25.64
CA ALA A 341 25.55 -4.48 25.95
C ALA A 341 25.96 -3.65 24.71
N ASP A 342 26.15 -4.31 23.56
CA ASP A 342 26.50 -3.66 22.30
C ASP A 342 25.41 -2.69 21.83
N GLY A 343 24.14 -3.11 21.92
CA GLY A 343 22.99 -2.28 21.58
C GLY A 343 22.89 -1.02 22.43
N ASN A 344 23.09 -1.13 23.75
CA ASN A 344 23.10 0.03 24.65
C ASN A 344 24.33 0.94 24.46
N ALA A 345 25.46 0.42 23.97
CA ALA A 345 26.61 1.24 23.60
C ALA A 345 26.33 2.11 22.36
N LEU A 346 25.58 1.58 21.39
CA LEU A 346 25.19 2.29 20.17
C LEU A 346 23.98 3.22 20.39
N HIS A 347 23.05 2.82 21.27
CA HIS A 347 21.78 3.49 21.51
C HIS A 347 21.49 3.56 23.02
N SER A 348 22.22 4.45 23.70
CA SER A 348 22.17 4.59 25.16
C SER A 348 20.73 4.72 25.68
N GLY A 349 20.36 3.83 26.60
CA GLY A 349 19.06 3.82 27.27
C GLY A 349 17.91 3.21 26.47
N GLN A 350 18.14 2.64 25.27
CA GLN A 350 17.05 2.06 24.47
C GLN A 350 16.67 0.62 24.88
N TYR A 351 17.62 -0.17 25.41
CA TYR A 351 17.36 -1.54 25.82
C TYR A 351 17.32 -1.65 27.35
N GLN A 352 16.10 -1.68 27.89
CA GLN A 352 15.86 -1.75 29.33
C GLN A 352 16.27 -3.10 29.92
N SER A 353 16.81 -3.09 31.13
CA SER A 353 17.09 -4.31 31.91
C SER A 353 15.80 -4.93 32.44
N LEU A 354 15.73 -6.27 32.44
CA LEU A 354 14.53 -7.05 32.80
C LEU A 354 14.79 -8.00 33.99
N PRO A 355 15.18 -7.48 35.17
CA PRO A 355 15.65 -8.30 36.29
C PRO A 355 14.61 -9.28 36.84
N LYS A 356 13.30 -8.95 36.81
CA LYS A 356 12.26 -9.85 37.31
C LYS A 356 12.10 -11.09 36.43
N MET A 357 12.10 -10.91 35.11
CA MET A 357 12.10 -12.04 34.16
C MET A 357 13.36 -12.89 34.34
N ASN A 358 14.53 -12.25 34.45
CA ASN A 358 15.79 -12.96 34.65
C ASN A 358 15.75 -13.80 35.94
N GLN A 359 15.26 -13.24 37.05
CA GLN A 359 15.11 -13.99 38.30
C GLN A 359 14.13 -15.17 38.19
N GLN A 360 13.02 -14.98 37.45
CA GLN A 360 12.08 -16.06 37.15
C GLN A 360 12.78 -17.19 36.36
N PHE A 361 13.59 -16.84 35.36
CA PHE A 361 14.30 -17.81 34.53
C PHE A 361 15.38 -18.56 35.31
N GLU A 362 16.17 -17.87 36.14
CA GLU A 362 17.16 -18.51 37.00
C GLU A 362 16.53 -19.51 37.97
N THR A 363 15.38 -19.15 38.55
CA THR A 363 14.61 -20.06 39.42
C THR A 363 14.17 -21.31 38.67
N LYS A 364 13.58 -21.15 37.48
CA LYS A 364 13.13 -22.29 36.65
C LYS A 364 14.30 -23.14 36.16
N LYS A 365 15.42 -22.51 35.80
CA LYS A 365 16.65 -23.18 35.37
C LYS A 365 17.22 -24.07 36.48
N ALA A 366 17.29 -23.56 37.72
CA ALA A 366 17.76 -24.32 38.87
C ALA A 366 16.86 -25.54 39.18
N GLU A 367 15.54 -25.36 39.10
CA GLU A 367 14.56 -26.44 39.25
C GLU A 367 14.80 -27.54 38.20
N LEU A 368 14.86 -27.17 36.92
CA LEU A 368 15.05 -28.11 35.82
C LEU A 368 16.41 -28.83 35.90
N ASN A 369 17.49 -28.12 36.22
CA ASN A 369 18.81 -28.74 36.39
C ASN A 369 18.81 -29.80 37.50
N THR A 370 18.14 -29.51 38.62
CA THR A 370 17.99 -30.49 39.72
C THR A 370 17.24 -31.73 39.25
N ARG A 371 16.13 -31.54 38.51
CA ARG A 371 15.34 -32.65 37.97
C ARG A 371 16.16 -33.49 36.97
N ILE A 372 16.88 -32.86 36.05
CA ILE A 372 17.74 -33.54 35.05
C ILE A 372 18.83 -34.39 35.73
N ASN A 373 19.42 -33.89 36.82
CA ASN A 373 20.46 -34.64 37.55
C ASN A 373 19.89 -35.85 38.31
N ASN A 374 18.60 -35.84 38.64
CA ASN A 374 17.90 -36.91 39.35
C ASN A 374 17.22 -37.95 38.44
N MET A 375 17.09 -37.66 37.14
CA MET A 375 16.71 -38.63 36.10
C MET A 375 17.85 -39.61 35.83
#